data_AF-A0A1I8EQP0-F1
#
_entry.id   AF-A0A1I8EQP0-F1
#
_cell.length_a   1.000
_cell.length_b   1.000
_cell.length_c   1.000
_cell.angle_alpha   90.00
_cell.angle_beta   90.00
_cell.angle_gamma   90.00
#
_symmetry.space_group_name_H-M   'P 1'
#
loop_
_entity.id
_entity.type
_entity.pdbx_description
1 polymer ?
#
loop_
_entity_poly.entity_id
_entity_poly.type
_entity_poly.pdbx_seq_one_letter_code
_entity_poly.pdbx_strand_id
1 'polypeptide(L)'
;KPIEHAAKFDGKAFIVFSIDDFPHLTSEHEESLSLRFKTSASSGLIFWQGQPVGTPLKGDDYLSIGLSNGHLVFSYELGGGASHLISTEVVNDDKEHQLQIWRKGRDGKMVIDDGAPIIGSSFGILAMLNVDGDVYIGGVPDLNSMTGGLHEENFIGCIGDIIFNGIKMDLMANAIDGRNVKPCDQWMIKKKWLRNGKYQ
;
A
#
# COMPACT_ATOMS: atom_id res chain seq x y z
N LYS A 1 -15.67 1.83 14.78
CA LYS A 1 -14.53 2.51 15.46
C LYS A 1 -13.73 3.30 14.42
N PRO A 2 -13.06 4.40 14.79
CA PRO A 2 -12.42 5.28 13.80
C PRO A 2 -11.37 4.63 12.88
N ILE A 3 -10.63 3.63 13.36
CA ILE A 3 -9.55 3.00 12.59
C ILE A 3 -10.06 2.03 11.51
N GLU A 4 -11.28 1.50 11.63
CA GLU A 4 -11.82 0.44 10.74
C GLU A 4 -11.73 0.79 9.24
N HIS A 5 -11.77 2.09 8.89
CA HIS A 5 -11.73 2.55 7.50
C HIS A 5 -10.47 3.32 7.13
N ALA A 6 -9.78 3.90 8.11
CA ALA A 6 -8.65 4.78 7.87
C ALA A 6 -7.72 4.88 9.06
N ALA A 7 -6.44 4.74 8.78
CA ALA A 7 -5.37 4.79 9.76
C ALA A 7 -4.37 5.90 9.43
N LYS A 8 -3.82 6.51 10.48
CA LYS A 8 -2.68 7.42 10.41
C LYS A 8 -1.39 6.65 10.67
N PHE A 9 -0.40 6.90 9.81
CA PHE A 9 0.94 6.34 9.87
C PHE A 9 1.95 7.45 10.12
N ASP A 10 2.89 7.20 11.02
CA ASP A 10 3.89 8.18 11.50
C ASP A 10 5.33 7.78 11.17
N GLY A 11 5.52 6.91 10.17
CA GLY A 11 6.81 6.33 9.80
C GLY A 11 7.28 5.19 10.72
N LYS A 12 6.55 4.92 11.81
CA LYS A 12 6.82 3.78 12.71
C LYS A 12 5.62 2.83 12.81
N ALA A 13 4.47 3.27 12.34
CA ALA A 13 3.26 2.47 12.31
C ALA A 13 3.20 1.58 11.07
N PHE A 14 2.58 0.41 11.22
CA PHE A 14 2.23 -0.48 10.11
C PHE A 14 1.05 -1.37 10.50
N ILE A 15 0.35 -1.88 9.49
CA ILE A 15 -0.69 -2.92 9.62
C ILE A 15 -0.26 -4.13 8.80
N VAL A 16 -0.52 -5.33 9.31
CA VAL A 16 -0.23 -6.59 8.63
C VAL A 16 -1.52 -7.32 8.32
N PHE A 17 -1.69 -7.73 7.06
CA PHE A 17 -2.74 -8.65 6.62
C PHE A 17 -2.12 -10.00 6.23
N SER A 18 -2.89 -11.08 6.33
CA SER A 18 -2.41 -12.41 5.96
C SER A 18 -2.04 -12.46 4.49
N ILE A 19 -1.04 -13.24 4.13
CA ILE A 19 -0.77 -13.61 2.73
C ILE A 19 -2.03 -14.15 2.02
N ASP A 20 -2.93 -14.82 2.74
CA ASP A 20 -4.18 -15.36 2.20
C ASP A 20 -5.21 -14.27 1.84
N ASP A 21 -5.08 -13.05 2.40
CA ASP A 21 -5.97 -11.93 2.08
C ASP A 21 -5.65 -11.33 0.70
N PHE A 22 -4.43 -11.52 0.20
CA PHE A 22 -4.00 -11.10 -1.13
C PHE A 22 -3.13 -12.18 -1.80
N PRO A 23 -3.74 -13.29 -2.26
CA PRO A 23 -3.00 -14.44 -2.74
C PRO A 23 -2.55 -14.29 -4.20
N HIS A 24 -1.37 -14.82 -4.50
CA HIS A 24 -0.75 -14.79 -5.85
C HIS A 24 -0.76 -16.17 -6.52
N LEU A 25 -1.96 -16.70 -6.79
CA LEU A 25 -2.13 -18.12 -7.13
C LEU A 25 -1.62 -18.50 -8.53
N THR A 26 -1.78 -17.62 -9.53
CA THR A 26 -1.43 -17.91 -10.93
C THR A 26 -1.09 -16.65 -11.71
N SER A 27 -0.29 -16.74 -12.77
CA SER A 27 -0.04 -15.64 -13.71
C SER A 27 -1.23 -15.27 -14.60
N GLU A 28 -2.25 -16.13 -14.69
CA GLU A 28 -3.38 -15.98 -15.61
C GLU A 28 -4.54 -15.18 -15.02
N HIS A 29 -4.56 -14.99 -13.71
CA HIS A 29 -5.57 -14.19 -13.03
C HIS A 29 -5.06 -12.77 -12.85
N GLU A 30 -5.97 -11.80 -13.05
CA GLU A 30 -5.70 -10.41 -12.73
C GLU A 30 -5.90 -10.20 -11.22
N GLU A 31 -4.88 -9.67 -10.59
CA GLU A 31 -4.88 -9.24 -9.20
C GLU A 31 -5.10 -7.73 -9.14
N SER A 32 -5.79 -7.25 -8.12
CA SER A 32 -6.07 -5.82 -7.95
C SER A 32 -5.93 -5.35 -6.51
N LEU A 33 -5.43 -4.14 -6.36
CA LEU A 33 -5.34 -3.42 -5.10
C LEU A 33 -5.86 -2.00 -5.32
N SER A 34 -6.79 -1.58 -4.48
CA SER A 34 -7.23 -0.19 -4.40
C SER A 34 -7.10 0.32 -2.97
N LEU A 35 -6.70 1.58 -2.82
CA LEU A 35 -6.64 2.26 -1.53
C LEU A 35 -6.80 3.76 -1.71
N ARG A 36 -7.06 4.46 -0.61
CA ARG A 36 -6.95 5.91 -0.52
C ARG A 36 -5.77 6.28 0.34
N PHE A 37 -5.03 7.32 -0.06
CA PHE A 37 -3.92 7.84 0.70
C PHE A 37 -3.93 9.37 0.74
N LYS A 38 -3.30 9.96 1.75
CA LYS A 38 -3.02 11.38 1.87
C LYS A 38 -1.67 11.58 2.54
N THR A 39 -0.81 12.41 1.96
CA THR A 39 0.52 12.70 2.50
C THR A 39 1.08 14.03 2.01
N SER A 40 2.08 14.53 2.73
CA SER A 40 2.97 15.61 2.30
C SER A 40 4.43 15.16 2.17
N ALA A 41 4.73 13.90 2.51
CA ALA A 41 6.06 13.32 2.43
C ALA A 41 6.44 13.03 0.96
N SER A 42 7.68 13.29 0.59
CA SER A 42 8.20 12.99 -0.75
C SER A 42 8.58 11.53 -0.95
N SER A 43 8.81 10.80 0.14
CA SER A 43 9.22 9.40 0.15
C SER A 43 8.40 8.63 1.19
N GLY A 44 8.20 7.33 0.98
CA GLY A 44 7.48 6.50 1.94
C GLY A 44 6.92 5.20 1.36
N LEU A 45 7.10 4.10 2.09
CA LEU A 45 6.54 2.78 1.74
C LEU A 45 5.06 2.65 2.13
N ILE A 46 4.17 2.56 1.13
CA ILE A 46 2.71 2.46 1.32
C ILE A 46 2.25 0.99 1.43
N PHE A 47 2.74 0.13 0.54
CA PHE A 47 2.40 -1.29 0.48
C PHE A 47 3.68 -2.10 0.25
N TRP A 48 3.81 -3.22 0.96
CA TRP A 48 4.89 -4.18 0.77
C TRP A 48 4.40 -5.62 0.90
N GLN A 49 4.82 -6.47 -0.04
CA GLN A 49 4.75 -7.91 0.09
C GLN A 49 6.00 -8.52 -0.57
N GLY A 50 6.62 -9.46 0.13
CA GLY A 50 7.90 -10.06 -0.26
C GLY A 50 8.16 -11.31 0.56
N GLN A 51 9.41 -11.56 0.93
CA GLN A 51 9.76 -12.70 1.77
C GLN A 51 9.37 -12.48 3.25
N PRO A 52 9.25 -13.56 4.05
CA PRO A 52 8.90 -13.47 5.47
C PRO A 52 9.86 -12.60 6.28
N VAL A 53 9.35 -11.97 7.35
CA VAL A 53 10.13 -11.14 8.26
C VAL A 53 11.38 -11.87 8.74
N GLY A 54 12.52 -11.18 8.74
CA GLY A 54 13.81 -11.75 9.10
C GLY A 54 14.57 -12.36 7.91
N THR A 55 13.96 -12.42 6.73
CA THR A 55 14.62 -12.78 5.47
C THR A 55 14.98 -11.51 4.71
N PRO A 56 16.28 -11.15 4.61
CA PRO A 56 16.68 -9.97 3.84
C PRO A 56 16.41 -10.19 2.35
N LEU A 57 15.93 -9.17 1.65
CA LEU A 57 15.68 -9.24 0.21
C LEU A 57 17.00 -9.42 -0.56
N LYS A 58 17.11 -10.47 -1.37
CA LYS A 58 18.30 -10.80 -2.16
C LYS A 58 17.95 -11.21 -3.59
N GLY A 59 17.31 -10.31 -4.32
CA GLY A 59 16.82 -10.56 -5.67
C GLY A 59 15.61 -11.48 -5.71
N ASP A 60 14.95 -11.68 -4.56
CA ASP A 60 13.69 -12.39 -4.45
C ASP A 60 12.55 -11.56 -5.03
N ASP A 61 11.47 -12.25 -5.38
CA ASP A 61 10.26 -11.61 -5.86
C ASP A 61 9.64 -10.70 -4.79
N TYR A 62 9.05 -9.59 -5.23
CA TYR A 62 8.33 -8.66 -4.37
C TYR A 62 7.28 -7.88 -5.14
N LEU A 63 6.36 -7.27 -4.39
CA LEU A 63 5.39 -6.30 -4.85
C LEU A 63 5.37 -5.11 -3.88
N SER A 64 5.49 -3.90 -4.39
CA SER A 64 5.51 -2.70 -3.55
C SER A 64 4.83 -1.51 -4.20
N ILE A 65 4.28 -0.66 -3.34
CA ILE A 65 3.84 0.69 -3.69
C ILE A 65 4.51 1.64 -2.71
N GLY A 66 5.15 2.68 -3.23
CA GLY A 66 5.72 3.72 -2.39
C GLY A 66 5.76 5.07 -3.09
N LEU A 67 6.33 6.04 -2.40
CA LEU A 67 6.59 7.38 -2.91
C LEU A 67 8.08 7.55 -3.16
N SER A 68 8.41 8.21 -4.27
CA SER A 68 9.75 8.70 -4.56
C SER A 68 9.67 10.08 -5.20
N ASN A 69 10.32 11.07 -4.59
CA ASN A 69 10.26 12.47 -5.03
C ASN A 69 8.82 12.98 -5.24
N GLY A 70 7.89 12.58 -4.38
CA GLY A 70 6.47 12.95 -4.43
C GLY A 70 5.62 12.18 -5.45
N HIS A 71 6.23 11.33 -6.28
CA HIS A 71 5.53 10.51 -7.26
C HIS A 71 5.22 9.13 -6.67
N LEU A 72 4.09 8.55 -7.04
CA LEU A 72 3.80 7.15 -6.75
C LEU A 72 4.63 6.24 -7.63
N VAL A 73 5.16 5.18 -7.03
CA VAL A 73 5.91 4.13 -7.69
C VAL A 73 5.26 2.79 -7.36
N PHE A 74 4.67 2.16 -8.37
CA PHE A 74 4.23 0.77 -8.31
C PHE A 74 5.35 -0.11 -8.89
N SER A 75 5.89 -1.02 -8.08
CA SER A 75 7.05 -1.82 -8.46
C SER A 75 6.91 -3.29 -8.07
N TYR A 76 7.38 -4.17 -8.96
CA TYR A 76 7.41 -5.61 -8.73
C TYR A 76 8.58 -6.28 -9.45
N GLU A 77 9.16 -7.29 -8.81
CA GLU A 77 10.20 -8.18 -9.33
C GLU A 77 9.65 -9.60 -9.38
N LEU A 78 9.91 -10.31 -10.49
CA LEU A 78 9.44 -11.67 -10.76
C LEU A 78 10.61 -12.61 -11.13
N GLY A 79 11.85 -12.21 -10.85
CA GLY A 79 13.11 -12.90 -11.17
C GLY A 79 13.78 -12.48 -12.49
N GLY A 80 13.24 -11.49 -13.20
CA GLY A 80 13.72 -11.02 -14.50
C GLY A 80 14.23 -9.58 -14.53
N GLY A 81 14.13 -8.87 -13.41
CA GLY A 81 14.34 -7.43 -13.29
C GLY A 81 13.05 -6.71 -12.93
N ALA A 82 13.15 -5.78 -11.98
CA ALA A 82 12.02 -5.03 -11.46
C ALA A 82 11.34 -4.16 -12.54
N SER A 83 10.01 -4.17 -12.53
CA SER A 83 9.17 -3.19 -13.22
C SER A 83 8.93 -1.99 -12.31
N HIS A 84 8.82 -0.79 -12.90
CA HIS A 84 8.48 0.44 -12.20
C HIS A 84 7.47 1.24 -13.03
N LEU A 85 6.25 1.36 -12.52
CA LEU A 85 5.24 2.26 -13.05
C LEU A 85 5.23 3.50 -12.15
N ILE A 86 5.59 4.65 -12.71
CA ILE A 86 5.76 5.91 -11.97
C ILE A 86 4.65 6.88 -12.38
N SER A 87 4.04 7.56 -11.42
CA SER A 87 3.06 8.61 -11.70
C SER A 87 3.68 9.78 -12.46
N THR A 88 2.91 10.42 -13.34
CA THR A 88 3.36 11.66 -14.00
C THR A 88 3.24 12.85 -13.07
N GLU A 89 2.20 12.86 -12.24
CA GLU A 89 1.95 13.92 -11.27
C GLU A 89 2.53 13.57 -9.90
N VAL A 90 2.91 14.60 -9.15
CA VAL A 90 3.20 14.51 -7.73
C VAL A 90 1.89 14.41 -6.93
N VAL A 91 1.89 13.60 -5.87
CA VAL A 91 0.70 13.27 -5.06
C VAL A 91 0.89 13.60 -3.58
N ASN A 92 1.97 14.27 -3.23
CA ASN A 92 2.29 14.68 -1.86
C ASN A 92 1.80 16.10 -1.55
N ASP A 93 0.59 16.45 -2.00
CA ASP A 93 0.01 17.79 -1.89
C ASP A 93 -0.90 17.99 -0.66
N ASP A 94 -0.85 17.06 0.29
CA ASP A 94 -1.71 16.97 1.47
C ASP A 94 -3.22 16.87 1.12
N LYS A 95 -3.59 16.39 -0.07
CA LYS A 95 -4.96 16.02 -0.41
C LYS A 95 -5.15 14.51 -0.42
N GLU A 96 -6.41 14.10 -0.41
CA GLU A 96 -6.78 12.70 -0.57
C GLU A 96 -6.67 12.32 -2.05
N HIS A 97 -6.00 11.20 -2.30
CA HIS A 97 -5.89 10.56 -3.60
C HIS A 97 -6.40 9.13 -3.52
N GLN A 98 -7.02 8.66 -4.60
CA GLN A 98 -7.39 7.27 -4.79
C GLN A 98 -6.39 6.59 -5.71
N LEU A 99 -5.83 5.46 -5.27
CA LEU A 99 -4.94 4.63 -6.06
C LEU A 99 -5.64 3.32 -6.42
N GLN A 100 -5.55 2.93 -7.68
CA GLN A 100 -5.96 1.62 -8.16
C GLN A 100 -4.84 1.00 -9.00
N ILE A 101 -4.47 -0.23 -8.67
CA ILE A 101 -3.52 -1.01 -9.45
C ILE A 101 -4.13 -2.35 -9.85
N TRP A 102 -3.66 -2.84 -11.00
CA TRP A 102 -3.94 -4.18 -11.49
C TRP A 102 -2.65 -4.81 -11.98
N ARG A 103 -2.51 -6.13 -11.77
CA ARG A 103 -1.41 -6.92 -12.32
C ARG A 103 -1.95 -8.22 -12.86
N LYS A 104 -1.60 -8.56 -14.10
CA LYS A 104 -1.87 -9.87 -14.69
C LYS A 104 -0.57 -10.42 -15.27
N GLY A 105 -0.01 -11.42 -14.60
CA GLY A 105 1.30 -11.95 -14.95
C GLY A 105 2.36 -10.84 -14.92
N ARG A 106 2.97 -10.56 -16.08
CA ARG A 106 4.00 -9.51 -16.21
C ARG A 106 3.43 -8.11 -16.33
N ASP A 107 2.18 -7.99 -16.78
CA ASP A 107 1.60 -6.70 -17.14
C ASP A 107 0.99 -6.03 -15.91
N GLY A 108 1.32 -4.76 -15.73
CA GLY A 108 0.85 -3.92 -14.64
C GLY A 108 0.12 -2.68 -15.18
N LYS A 109 -0.85 -2.21 -14.40
CA LYS A 109 -1.59 -0.97 -14.65
C LYS A 109 -1.75 -0.22 -13.33
N MET A 110 -1.56 1.08 -13.37
CA MET A 110 -1.76 2.00 -12.25
C MET A 110 -2.64 3.17 -12.70
N VAL A 111 -3.65 3.51 -11.90
CA VAL A 111 -4.53 4.67 -12.08
C VAL A 111 -4.57 5.43 -10.76
N ILE A 112 -4.42 6.75 -10.85
CA ILE A 112 -4.50 7.66 -9.72
C ILE A 112 -5.66 8.61 -9.97
N ASP A 113 -6.57 8.71 -9.02
CA ASP A 113 -7.84 9.42 -9.11
C ASP A 113 -8.59 9.03 -10.40
N ASP A 114 -9.08 10.01 -11.16
CA ASP A 114 -9.70 9.83 -12.48
C ASP A 114 -8.69 10.08 -13.62
N GLY A 115 -7.39 9.92 -13.34
CA GLY A 115 -6.30 10.18 -14.27
C GLY A 115 -6.14 9.13 -15.37
N ALA A 116 -5.24 9.43 -16.32
CA ALA A 116 -4.91 8.49 -17.38
C ALA A 116 -4.17 7.24 -16.82
N PRO A 117 -4.44 6.04 -17.37
CA PRO A 117 -3.77 4.83 -16.92
C PRO A 117 -2.29 4.83 -17.30
N ILE A 118 -1.45 4.46 -16.34
CA ILE A 118 -0.03 4.17 -16.52
C ILE A 118 0.10 2.65 -16.65
N ILE A 119 0.73 2.18 -17.71
CA ILE A 119 0.82 0.75 -18.04
C ILE A 119 2.30 0.40 -18.21
N GLY A 120 2.68 -0.79 -17.75
CA GLY A 120 4.04 -1.31 -17.87
C GLY A 120 4.06 -2.82 -17.79
N SER A 121 5.22 -3.42 -18.04
CA SER A 121 5.40 -4.86 -17.97
C SER A 121 6.80 -5.17 -17.44
N SER A 122 6.94 -6.17 -16.56
CA SER A 122 8.27 -6.59 -16.09
C SER A 122 9.08 -7.24 -17.22
N PHE A 123 10.41 -7.27 -17.08
CA PHE A 123 11.28 -7.88 -18.08
C PHE A 123 11.34 -9.42 -17.94
N GLY A 124 11.93 -10.09 -18.94
CA GLY A 124 12.13 -11.54 -18.90
C GLY A 124 10.90 -12.35 -19.31
N ILE A 125 10.80 -13.61 -18.88
CA ILE A 125 9.68 -14.51 -19.21
C ILE A 125 8.86 -14.93 -17.99
N LEU A 126 9.36 -14.64 -16.78
CA LEU A 126 8.72 -15.01 -15.53
C LEU A 126 7.56 -14.07 -15.25
N ALA A 127 6.42 -14.64 -14.89
CA ALA A 127 5.15 -13.92 -14.71
C ALA A 127 4.50 -14.17 -13.34
N MET A 128 4.98 -15.18 -12.61
CA MET A 128 4.49 -15.50 -11.27
C MET A 128 5.19 -14.62 -10.24
N LEU A 129 4.45 -14.19 -9.21
CA LEU A 129 4.98 -13.49 -8.05
C LEU A 129 5.09 -14.51 -6.91
N ASN A 130 6.32 -14.93 -6.58
CA ASN A 130 6.57 -15.97 -5.58
C ASN A 130 6.99 -15.36 -4.24
N VAL A 131 6.01 -14.95 -3.45
CA VAL A 131 6.20 -14.36 -2.13
C VAL A 131 5.58 -15.26 -1.06
N ASP A 132 6.28 -15.46 0.04
CA ASP A 132 5.80 -16.25 1.20
C ASP A 132 5.47 -15.36 2.41
N GLY A 133 5.71 -14.05 2.30
CA GLY A 133 5.46 -13.08 3.36
C GLY A 133 4.05 -12.50 3.35
N ASP A 134 3.63 -12.08 4.54
CA ASP A 134 2.40 -11.31 4.76
C ASP A 134 2.43 -9.93 4.09
N VAL A 135 1.25 -9.31 4.01
CA VAL A 135 1.05 -7.99 3.39
C VAL A 135 1.22 -6.90 4.43
N TYR A 136 2.07 -5.92 4.15
CA TYR A 136 2.36 -4.77 5.02
C TYR A 136 1.82 -3.48 4.43
N ILE A 137 1.11 -2.70 5.25
CA ILE A 137 0.60 -1.37 4.90
C ILE A 137 1.25 -0.29 5.76
N GLY A 138 1.72 0.77 5.11
CA GLY A 138 2.28 1.98 5.70
C GLY A 138 3.72 1.84 6.23
N GLY A 139 4.24 0.62 6.32
CA GLY A 139 5.64 0.39 6.64
C GLY A 139 5.93 -1.06 7.02
N VAL A 140 7.20 -1.34 7.30
CA VAL A 140 7.69 -2.65 7.75
C VAL A 140 8.58 -2.49 8.98
N PRO A 141 8.76 -3.54 9.81
CA PRO A 141 9.56 -3.46 11.03
C PRO A 141 11.05 -3.23 10.81
N ASP A 142 11.64 -3.78 9.75
CA ASP A 142 13.04 -3.56 9.33
C ASP A 142 13.10 -3.23 7.84
N LEU A 143 12.96 -1.94 7.53
CA LEU A 143 12.85 -1.44 6.17
C LEU A 143 14.03 -1.82 5.29
N ASN A 144 15.25 -1.62 5.77
CA ASN A 144 16.44 -1.87 4.98
C ASN A 144 16.63 -3.36 4.69
N SER A 145 16.44 -4.23 5.70
CA SER A 145 16.55 -5.68 5.51
C SER A 145 15.44 -6.20 4.59
N MET A 146 14.18 -5.86 4.89
CA MET A 146 13.03 -6.42 4.17
C MET A 146 12.90 -5.91 2.74
N THR A 147 13.28 -4.67 2.47
CA THR A 147 13.17 -4.08 1.12
C THR A 147 14.49 -4.07 0.36
N GLY A 148 15.59 -4.53 0.95
CA GLY A 148 16.91 -4.48 0.32
C GLY A 148 17.37 -3.05 -0.03
N GLY A 149 16.86 -2.04 0.68
CA GLY A 149 17.15 -0.62 0.42
C GLY A 149 16.36 0.00 -0.74
N LEU A 150 15.35 -0.69 -1.29
CA LEU A 150 14.46 -0.14 -2.33
C LEU A 150 13.65 1.06 -1.83
N HIS A 151 13.35 1.11 -0.53
CA HIS A 151 12.62 2.19 0.11
C HIS A 151 13.44 2.76 1.26
N GLU A 152 13.55 4.09 1.31
CA GLU A 152 14.36 4.80 2.31
C GLU A 152 13.59 5.07 3.61
N GLU A 153 12.26 5.25 3.50
CA GLU A 153 11.39 5.63 4.61
C GLU A 153 10.08 4.84 4.61
N ASN A 154 9.56 4.57 5.81
CA ASN A 154 8.18 4.11 5.98
C ASN A 154 7.21 5.29 5.78
N PHE A 155 5.97 5.00 5.41
CA PHE A 155 5.00 6.04 5.06
C PHE A 155 4.58 6.91 6.25
N ILE A 156 4.43 8.20 5.97
CA ILE A 156 3.86 9.20 6.87
C ILE A 156 2.63 9.79 6.18
N GLY A 157 1.47 9.68 6.82
CA GLY A 157 0.21 10.15 6.24
C GLY A 157 -0.99 9.37 6.71
N CYS A 158 -2.03 9.32 5.90
CA CYS A 158 -3.19 8.47 6.12
C CYS A 158 -3.37 7.48 4.98
N ILE A 159 -3.77 6.25 5.31
CA ILE A 159 -4.19 5.21 4.35
C ILE A 159 -5.53 4.66 4.81
N GLY A 160 -6.44 4.42 3.86
CA GLY A 160 -7.78 3.93 4.13
C GLY A 160 -8.42 3.28 2.92
N ASP A 161 -9.62 2.74 3.13
CA ASP A 161 -10.42 2.08 2.09
C ASP A 161 -9.63 1.07 1.25
N ILE A 162 -8.87 0.21 1.93
CA ILE A 162 -8.06 -0.84 1.30
C ILE A 162 -8.97 -1.94 0.77
N ILE A 163 -8.75 -2.31 -0.48
CA ILE A 163 -9.49 -3.36 -1.19
C ILE A 163 -8.48 -4.26 -1.91
N PHE A 164 -8.49 -5.55 -1.58
CA PHE A 164 -7.69 -6.59 -2.23
C PHE A 164 -8.63 -7.45 -3.07
N ASN A 165 -8.40 -7.55 -4.38
CA ASN A 165 -9.18 -8.39 -5.29
C ASN A 165 -10.71 -8.18 -5.17
N GLY A 166 -11.13 -6.93 -4.96
CA GLY A 166 -12.54 -6.56 -4.76
C GLY A 166 -13.08 -6.77 -3.34
N ILE A 167 -12.30 -7.32 -2.42
CA ILE A 167 -12.66 -7.54 -1.02
C ILE A 167 -12.17 -6.36 -0.19
N LYS A 168 -13.11 -5.70 0.50
CA LYS A 168 -12.78 -4.59 1.42
C LYS A 168 -12.15 -5.13 2.70
N MET A 169 -10.99 -4.58 3.07
CA MET A 169 -10.26 -4.94 4.26
C MET A 169 -10.64 -4.01 5.43
N ASP A 170 -11.01 -4.59 6.57
CA ASP A 170 -11.13 -3.87 7.84
C ASP A 170 -9.76 -3.79 8.51
N LEU A 171 -9.29 -2.57 8.77
CA LEU A 171 -7.95 -2.31 9.31
C LEU A 171 -7.74 -2.85 10.74
N MET A 172 -8.79 -3.34 11.41
CA MET A 172 -8.74 -3.93 12.75
C MET A 172 -9.14 -5.40 12.74
N ALA A 173 -10.22 -5.75 12.04
CA ALA A 173 -10.80 -7.09 12.08
C ALA A 173 -10.08 -8.09 11.15
N ASN A 174 -9.56 -7.62 10.01
CA ASN A 174 -8.77 -8.44 9.11
C ASN A 174 -7.26 -8.39 9.41
N ALA A 175 -6.80 -7.38 10.15
CA ALA A 175 -5.40 -7.25 10.50
C ALA A 175 -4.96 -8.38 11.45
N ILE A 176 -3.86 -9.05 11.11
CA ILE A 176 -3.28 -10.14 11.91
C ILE A 176 -2.19 -9.65 12.87
N ASP A 177 -1.58 -8.50 12.56
CA ASP A 177 -0.63 -7.79 13.43
C ASP A 177 -0.64 -6.29 13.07
N GLY A 178 -0.01 -5.49 13.90
CA GLY A 178 0.19 -4.07 13.63
C GLY A 178 0.86 -3.34 14.78
N ARG A 179 1.42 -2.18 14.47
CA ARG A 179 2.13 -1.36 15.45
C ARG A 179 1.70 0.10 15.33
N ASN A 180 1.44 0.74 16.48
CA ASN A 180 1.27 2.19 16.63
C ASN A 180 0.24 2.88 15.72
N VAL A 181 -0.72 2.12 15.18
CA VAL A 181 -1.74 2.63 14.27
C VAL A 181 -2.74 3.51 15.05
N LYS A 182 -3.01 4.71 14.53
CA LYS A 182 -3.96 5.67 15.12
C LYS A 182 -5.09 5.97 14.14
N PRO A 183 -6.26 6.45 14.59
CA PRO A 183 -7.26 6.97 13.69
C PRO A 183 -6.70 8.10 12.81
N CYS A 184 -7.09 8.15 11.53
CA CYS A 184 -6.84 9.33 10.72
C CYS A 184 -7.93 10.39 10.95
N ASP A 185 -7.75 11.25 11.96
CA ASP A 185 -8.71 12.29 12.34
C ASP A 185 -9.08 13.26 11.20
N GLN A 186 -8.23 13.36 10.16
CA GLN A 186 -8.45 14.23 9.01
C GLN A 186 -9.51 13.69 8.03
N TRP A 187 -9.70 12.37 7.98
CA TRP A 187 -10.74 11.71 7.19
C TRP A 187 -11.95 11.27 8.02
N MET A 188 -11.82 11.31 9.34
CA MET A 188 -12.96 11.16 10.22
C MET A 188 -13.87 12.39 10.05
N ILE A 189 -15.01 12.20 9.39
CA ILE A 189 -16.10 13.18 9.42
C ILE A 189 -16.29 13.58 10.87
N LYS A 190 -16.02 14.86 11.21
CA LYS A 190 -16.41 15.41 12.51
C LYS A 190 -17.92 15.24 12.60
N LYS A 191 -18.40 14.17 13.24
CA LYS A 191 -19.76 14.11 13.76
C LYS A 191 -19.83 15.28 14.73
N LYS A 192 -20.32 16.43 14.25
CA LYS A 192 -20.69 17.57 15.07
C LYS A 192 -21.70 17.02 16.06
N TRP A 193 -21.24 16.75 17.28
CA TRP A 193 -22.13 16.57 18.41
C TRP A 193 -22.88 17.90 18.54
N LEU A 194 -24.10 17.95 18.02
CA LEU A 194 -25.09 18.92 18.46
C LEU A 194 -25.36 18.58 19.93
N ARG A 195 -24.49 19.08 20.82
CA ARG A 195 -24.87 19.31 22.22
C ARG A 195 -25.96 20.36 22.17
N ASN A 196 -27.21 19.93 22.05
CA ASN A 196 -28.34 20.73 22.51
C ASN A 196 -28.22 20.83 24.03
N GLY A 197 -27.40 21.79 24.47
CA GLY A 197 -27.54 22.35 25.79
C GLY A 197 -28.77 23.24 25.79
N LYS A 198 -29.81 22.83 26.51
CA LYS A 198 -30.63 23.76 27.30
C LYS A 198 -31.02 23.07 28.60
N TYR A 199 -30.32 23.47 29.65
CA TYR A 199 -30.91 23.59 30.97
C TYR A 199 -31.84 24.82 30.96
N GLN A 200 -32.93 24.70 31.72
CA GLN A 200 -34.05 25.62 31.93
C GLN A 200 -35.12 25.66 30.83
#